data_AF-M2RKB3-F1
#
_entry.id   AF-M2RKB3-F1
#
_cell.length_a   1.000
_cell.length_b   1.000
_cell.length_c   1.000
_cell.angle_alpha   90.00
_cell.angle_beta   90.00
_cell.angle_gamma   90.00
#
_symmetry.space_group_name_H-M   'P 1'
#
loop_
_entity.id
_entity.type
_entity.pdbx_description
1 polymer ?
#
loop_
_entity_poly.entity_id
_entity_poly.type
_entity_poly.pdbx_seq_one_letter_code
_entity_poly.pdbx_strand_id
1 'polypeptide(L)' 'MVFIKRISLKGFKSYQEQLNFDEFDPHYNVVIGRNGSGKSNFYDAIQFVLCDEKFGNLRAGDRQFLLYVCC' A
#
# COMPACT_ATOMS: atom_id res chain seq x y z
N MET A 1 -4.74 -22.18 6.76
CA MET A 1 -3.90 -21.02 7.14
C MET A 1 -4.38 -19.81 6.36
N VAL A 2 -4.51 -18.63 6.98
CA VAL A 2 -4.90 -17.38 6.30
C VAL A 2 -3.64 -16.66 5.84
N PHE A 3 -3.60 -16.22 4.58
CA PHE A 3 -2.52 -15.41 4.01
C PHE A 3 -3.06 -14.53 2.88
N ILE A 4 -2.33 -13.48 2.54
CA ILE A 4 -2.68 -12.58 1.42
C ILE A 4 -2.30 -13.28 0.12
N LYS A 5 -3.27 -13.50 -0.78
CA LYS A 5 -3.02 -14.12 -2.10
C LYS A 5 -2.63 -13.11 -3.18
N ARG A 6 -3.18 -11.90 -3.09
CA ARG A 6 -3.05 -10.83 -4.08
C ARG A 6 -3.22 -9.48 -3.41
N ILE A 7 -2.47 -8.50 -3.88
CA ILE A 7 -2.68 -7.07 -3.57
C ILE A 7 -2.85 -6.34 -4.89
N SER A 8 -3.96 -5.62 -5.05
CA SER A 8 -4.19 -4.72 -6.19
C SER A 8 -4.17 -3.28 -5.68
N LEU A 9 -3.25 -2.47 -6.21
CA LEU A 9 -3.01 -1.10 -5.77
C LEU A 9 -3.18 -0.13 -6.93
N LYS A 10 -3.93 0.95 -6.72
CA LYS A 10 -4.18 1.99 -7.73
C LYS A 10 -4.49 3.30 -7.04
N GLY A 11 -3.97 4.40 -7.57
CA GLY A 11 -4.25 5.76 -7.10
C GLY A 11 -3.83 6.03 -5.66
N PHE A 12 -2.84 5.30 -5.13
CA PHE A 12 -2.39 5.42 -3.74
C PHE A 12 -0.97 5.99 -3.68
N LYS A 13 -0.81 7.17 -3.07
CA LYS A 13 0.46 7.89 -2.93
C LYS A 13 1.28 7.93 -4.22
N SER A 14 2.33 7.11 -4.35
CA SER A 14 3.20 7.05 -5.54
C SER A 14 2.72 6.11 -6.64
N TYR A 15 1.59 5.43 -6.46
CA TYR A 15 1.07 4.42 -7.38
C TYR A 15 -0.09 5.00 -8.20
N GLN A 16 0.21 5.55 -9.37
CA GLN A 16 -0.78 6.11 -10.28
C GLN A 16 -1.61 5.02 -10.97
N GLU A 17 -0.91 4.12 -11.65
CA GLU A 17 -1.53 3.03 -12.41
C GLU A 17 -1.87 1.85 -11.51
N GLN A 18 -2.74 0.98 -12.02
CA GLN A 18 -3.08 -0.25 -11.32
C GLN A 18 -1.92 -1.24 -11.40
N LEU A 19 -1.41 -1.64 -10.24
CA LEU A 19 -0.46 -2.72 -10.11
C LEU A 19 -1.10 -3.88 -9.36
N ASN A 20 -0.90 -5.08 -9.89
CA ASN A 20 -1.26 -6.32 -9.21
C ASN A 20 0.02 -7.00 -8.74
N PHE A 21 0.05 -7.30 -7.46
CA PHE A 21 1.07 -8.14 -6.83
C PHE A 21 0.40 -9.48 -6.57
N ASP A 22 0.89 -10.51 -7.23
CA ASP A 22 0.38 -11.87 -7.20
C ASP A 22 1.43 -12.80 -6.57
N GLU A 23 1.07 -14.08 -6.39
CA GLU A 23 2.02 -15.15 -6.04
C GLU A 23 2.76 -14.94 -4.70
N PHE A 24 2.07 -14.37 -3.71
CA PHE A 24 2.60 -14.26 -2.35
C PHE A 24 2.82 -15.66 -1.73
N ASP A 25 4.01 -15.85 -1.16
CA ASP A 25 4.30 -17.02 -0.36
C ASP A 25 3.51 -16.98 0.96
N PRO A 26 2.94 -18.09 1.44
CA PRO A 26 2.20 -18.12 2.70
C PRO A 26 3.03 -17.84 3.96
N HIS A 27 4.36 -17.90 3.88
CA HIS A 27 5.27 -17.77 5.02
C HIS A 27 6.04 -16.45 4.98
N TYR A 28 6.81 -16.19 3.91
CA TYR A 28 7.72 -15.05 3.87
C TYR A 28 7.76 -14.39 2.49
N ASN A 29 7.59 -13.08 2.48
CA ASN A 29 7.70 -12.25 1.28
C ASN A 29 8.64 -11.09 1.55
N VAL A 30 9.44 -10.70 0.56
CA VAL A 30 10.42 -9.62 0.68
C VAL A 30 10.18 -8.57 -0.40
N VAL A 31 10.04 -7.30 0.02
CA VAL A 31 9.85 -6.17 -0.89
C VAL A 31 11.17 -5.43 -1.06
N ILE A 32 11.72 -5.44 -2.28
CA ILE A 32 12.99 -4.80 -2.63
C ILE A 32 12.83 -3.72 -3.71
N GLY A 33 13.83 -2.85 -3.87
CA GLY A 33 13.82 -1.78 -4.86
C GLY A 33 14.67 -0.57 -4.47
N ARG A 34 14.97 0.31 -5.42
CA ARG A 34 15.78 1.53 -5.21
C ARG A 34 15.12 2.52 -4.25
N ASN A 35 15.90 3.42 -3.65
CA ASN A 35 15.34 4.52 -2.85
C ASN A 35 14.38 5.36 -3.70
N GLY A 36 13.22 5.70 -3.15
CA GLY A 36 12.15 6.41 -3.86
C GLY A 36 11.22 5.53 -4.72
N SER A 37 11.44 4.22 -4.82
CA SER A 37 10.61 3.32 -5.66
C SER A 37 9.21 3.00 -5.11
N GLY A 38 8.76 3.65 -4.02
CA GLY A 38 7.43 3.43 -3.45
C GLY A 38 7.30 2.31 -2.39
N LYS A 39 8.38 1.62 -2.00
CA LYS A 39 8.33 0.51 -1.02
C LYS A 39 7.61 0.86 0.30
N SER A 40 7.91 2.02 0.88
CA SER A 40 7.24 2.47 2.11
C SER A 40 5.76 2.79 1.86
N ASN A 41 5.41 3.29 0.67
CA ASN A 41 4.03 3.54 0.28
C ASN A 41 3.25 2.24 0.04
N PHE A 42 3.89 1.19 -0.46
CA PHE A 42 3.30 -0.14 -0.56
C PHE A 42 2.93 -0.68 0.84
N TYR A 43 3.85 -0.55 1.80
CA TYR A 43 3.57 -0.95 3.18
C TYR A 43 2.47 -0.09 3.83
N ASP A 44 2.47 1.22 3.57
CA ASP A 44 1.40 2.11 4.02
C ASP A 44 0.03 1.70 3.47
N ALA A 45 -0.05 1.20 2.23
CA ALA A 45 -1.31 0.73 1.66
C ALA A 45 -1.85 -0.50 2.39
N ILE A 46 -0.98 -1.43 2.77
CA ILE A 46 -1.35 -2.62 3.56
C ILE A 46 -1.83 -2.19 4.94
N GLN A 47 -1.07 -1.32 5.61
CA GLN A 47 -1.43 -0.79 6.92
C GLN A 47 -2.74 0.00 6.88
N PHE A 48 -2.99 0.77 5.81
CA PHE A 48 -4.24 1.52 5.66
C PHE A 48 -5.49 0.63 5.69
N VAL A 49 -5.39 -0.59 5.16
CA VAL A 49 -6.52 -1.54 5.12
C VAL A 49 -6.60 -2.40 6.37
N LEU A 50 -5.44 -2.87 6.87
CA LEU A 50 -5.39 -3.90 7.91
C LEU A 50 -5.10 -3.38 9.32
N CYS A 51 -4.59 -2.15 9.46
CA CYS A 51 -4.09 -1.61 10.72
C CYS A 51 -4.74 -0.26 11.06
N ASP A 52 -5.41 -0.21 12.20
CA ASP A 52 -6.17 0.99 12.61
C ASP A 52 -5.30 2.06 13.29
N GLU A 53 -4.16 1.67 13.87
CA GLU A 53 -3.32 2.53 14.71
C GLU A 53 -2.83 3.81 14.00
N LYS A 54 -2.46 3.69 12.72
CA LYS A 54 -1.89 4.80 11.94
C LYS A 54 -2.93 5.58 11.14
N PHE A 55 -3.99 4.92 10.69
CA PHE A 55 -4.92 5.46 9.68
C PHE A 55 -6.37 5.56 10.15
N GLY A 56 -6.74 4.93 11.26
CA GLY A 56 -8.11 4.89 11.78
C GLY A 56 -8.70 6.26 12.08
N ASN A 57 -7.88 7.12 12.69
CA ASN A 57 -8.29 8.44 13.15
C ASN A 57 -8.03 9.57 12.15
N LEU A 58 -7.69 9.27 10.89
CA LEU A 58 -7.47 10.31 9.89
C LEU A 58 -8.77 11.07 9.59
N ARG A 59 -8.69 12.41 9.66
CA ARG A 59 -9.77 13.29 9.24
C ARG A 59 -9.96 13.21 7.73
N ALA A 60 -11.14 13.62 7.24
CA ALA A 60 -11.44 13.57 5.81
C ALA A 60 -10.42 14.33 4.94
N GLY A 61 -9.91 15.48 5.43
CA GLY A 61 -8.85 16.23 4.75
C GLY A 61 -7.53 15.47 4.69
N ASP A 62 -7.13 14.80 5.76
CA ASP A 62 -5.86 14.08 5.83
C ASP A 62 -5.85 12.83 4.92
N ARG A 63 -7.02 12.24 4.69
CA ARG A 63 -7.17 11.10 3.77
C ARG A 63 -6.88 11.46 2.31
N GLN A 64 -6.99 12.74 1.93
CA GLN A 64 -6.66 13.18 0.57
C GLN A 64 -5.16 12.98 0.26
N PHE A 65 -4.28 13.07 1.26
CA PHE A 65 -2.84 12.82 1.10
C PHE A 65 -2.49 11.35 0.80
N LEU A 66 -3.44 10.43 0.94
CA LEU A 66 -3.25 9.03 0.57
C LEU A 66 -3.48 8.81 -0.93
N LEU A 67 -4.15 9.74 -1.60
CA LEU A 67 -4.39 9.65 -3.04
C LEU A 67 -3.11 10.00 -3.81
N TYR A 68 -2.93 9.34 -4.95
CA TYR A 68 -1.98 9.81 -5.95
C TYR A 68 -2.44 11.16 -6.47
N VAL A 69 -1.59 12.18 -6.35
CA VAL A 69 -1.80 13.50 -6.93
C VAL A 69 -0.66 13.71 -7.93
N CYS A 70 -1.02 13.89 -9.19
CA CYS A 70 -0.06 14.31 -10.21
C CYS A 70 0.35 15.75 -9.86
N CYS A 71 1.62 15.96 -9.51
CA CYS A 71 2.20 17.30 -9.59
C CYS A 71 2.35 17.70 -11.06
#